data_AF-A0A6G9YBN2-F1
#
_entry.id   AF-A0A6G9YBN2-F1
#
_cell.length_a   1.000
_cell.length_b   1.000
_cell.length_c   1.000
_cell.angle_alpha   90.00
_cell.angle_beta   90.00
_cell.angle_gamma   90.00
#
_symmetry.space_group_name_H-M   'P 1'
#
loop_
_entity.id
_entity.type
_entity.pdbx_description
1 polymer ?
#
loop_
_entity_poly.entity_id
_entity_poly.type
_entity_poly.pdbx_seq_one_letter_code
_entity_poly.pdbx_strand_id
1 'polypeptide(L)' 'MYDIPSRDDVTKVVVTKETVMNNVMPTVVPRGPLCRERRDTGIAV' A
#
# COMPACT_ATOMS: atom_id res chain seq x y z
N MET A 1 13.14 -3.34 -7.35
CA MET A 1 11.76 -3.25 -6.83
C MET A 1 11.61 -1.90 -6.15
N TYR A 2 11.44 -0.84 -6.93
CA TYR A 2 11.41 0.52 -6.38
C TYR A 2 9.98 1.06 -6.24
N ASP A 3 9.02 0.46 -6.95
CA ASP A 3 7.68 1.03 -7.08
C ASP A 3 6.73 0.61 -5.96
N ILE A 4 6.93 -0.55 -5.33
CA ILE A 4 6.03 -1.10 -4.30
C ILE A 4 5.80 -0.13 -3.13
N PRO A 5 6.83 0.43 -2.47
CA PRO A 5 6.59 1.40 -1.39
C PRO A 5 5.97 2.72 -1.88
N SER A 6 6.06 3.02 -3.18
CA SER A 6 5.44 4.20 -3.79
C SER A 6 3.98 3.97 -4.22
N ARG A 7 3.46 2.74 -4.16
CA ARG A 7 2.07 2.49 -4.53
C ARG A 7 1.10 2.95 -3.45
N ASP A 8 0.02 3.61 -3.87
CA ASP A 8 -1.03 4.09 -2.97
C ASP A 8 -1.81 2.96 -2.27
N ASP A 9 -1.82 1.75 -2.85
CA ASP A 9 -2.51 0.57 -2.32
C ASP A 9 -1.69 -0.23 -1.28
N VAL A 10 -0.47 0.21 -0.93
CA VAL A 10 0.42 -0.49 0.02
C VAL A 10 0.59 0.33 1.31
N THR A 11 0.32 -0.29 2.47
CA THR A 11 0.57 0.33 3.79
C THR A 11 2.04 0.26 4.16
N LYS A 12 2.60 -0.96 4.09
CA LYS A 12 3.97 -1.26 4.49
C LYS A 12 4.44 -2.56 3.86
N VAL A 13 5.75 -2.72 3.81
CA VAL A 13 6.42 -3.97 3.45
C VAL A 13 7.12 -4.51 4.69
N VAL A 14 6.92 -5.79 5.00
CA VAL A 14 7.55 -6.45 6.14
C VAL A 14 8.71 -7.29 5.61
N VAL A 15 9.92 -6.93 6.05
CA VAL A 15 11.15 -7.66 5.72
C VAL A 15 11.64 -8.38 6.97
N THR A 16 11.79 -9.70 6.90
CA THR A 16 12.29 -10.53 8.00
C THR A 16 13.67 -11.08 7.69
N LYS A 17 14.37 -11.61 8.71
CA LYS A 17 15.64 -12.31 8.53
C LYS A 17 15.52 -13.44 7.50
N GLU A 18 14.45 -14.22 7.57
CA GLU A 18 14.21 -15.33 6.63
C GLU A 18 14.07 -14.85 5.18
N THR A 19 13.38 -13.72 4.98
CA THR A 19 13.21 -13.11 3.66
C THR A 19 14.57 -12.81 3.02
N VAL A 20 15.48 -12.25 3.82
CA VAL A 20 16.82 -11.87 3.38
C VAL A 20 17.69 -13.11 3.15
N MET A 21 17.73 -14.02 4.12
CA MET A 21 18.64 -15.17 4.09
C MET A 21 18.30 -16.18 3.00
N ASN A 22 17.02 -16.32 2.68
CA ASN A 22 16.56 -17.26 1.65
C ASN A 22 16.25 -16.56 0.31
N ASN A 23 16.44 -15.24 0.23
CA ASN A 23 16.14 -14.43 -0.95
C ASN A 23 14.73 -14.69 -1.51
N VAL A 24 13.75 -14.77 -0.62
CA VAL A 24 12.33 -14.94 -0.96
C VAL A 24 11.62 -13.60 -0.99
N MET A 25 10.40 -13.57 -1.52
CA MET A 25 9.61 -12.35 -1.58
C MET A 25 9.17 -11.89 -0.18
N PRO A 26 9.28 -10.59 0.16
CA PRO A 26 8.77 -10.04 1.41
C PRO A 26 7.24 -10.01 1.44
N THR A 27 6.66 -9.85 2.63
CA THR A 27 5.21 -9.67 2.79
C THR A 27 4.81 -8.21 2.54
N VAL A 28 3.89 -8.00 1.60
CA VAL A 28 3.31 -6.68 1.31
C VAL A 28 1.96 -6.56 2.01
N VAL A 29 1.82 -5.54 2.86
CA VAL A 29 0.57 -5.28 3.59
C VAL A 29 -0.24 -4.25 2.80
N PRO A 30 -1.43 -4.60 2.30
CA PRO A 30 -2.27 -3.66 1.56
C PRO A 30 -2.75 -2.51 2.47
N ARG A 31 -3.06 -1.35 1.89
CA ARG A 31 -3.89 -0.34 2.54
C ARG A 31 -5.30 -0.89 2.68
N GLY A 32 -5.87 -0.78 3.87
CA GLY A 32 -7.30 -1.03 4.09
C GLY A 32 -8.15 -0.14 3.17
N PRO A 33 -9.47 -0.38 3.06
CA PRO A 33 -10.32 0.39 2.16
C PRO A 33 -10.08 1.88 2.38
N LEU A 34 -9.57 2.55 1.35
CA LEU A 34 -9.51 4.00 1.32
C LEU A 34 -10.97 4.43 1.41
N CYS A 35 -11.39 4.94 2.57
CA CYS A 35 -12.62 5.70 2.64
C CYS A 35 -12.38 6.89 1.72
N ARG A 36 -12.79 6.77 0.46
CA ARG A 36 -12.80 7.88 -0.48
C ARG A 36 -13.78 8.86 0.14
N GLU A 37 -13.23 9.86 0.82
CA GLU A 37 -13.95 11.08 1.12
C GLU A 37 -14.62 11.50 -0.18
N ARG A 38 -15.95 11.52 -0.17
CA ARG A 38 -16.76 11.89 -1.32
C ARG A 38 -16.33 13.31 -1.66
N ARG A 39 -15.50 13.46 -2.69
CA ARG A 39 -15.37 14.73 -3.40
C ARG A 39 -16.67 14.91 -4.18
N ASP A 40 -17.72 15.28 -3.46
CA ASP A 40 -18.89 15.90 -4.07
C ASP A 40 -18.49 17.33 -4.36
N THR A 41 -17.94 17.51 -5.55
CA THR A 41 -17.74 18.81 -6.16
C THR A 41 -19.12 19.44 -6.33
N GLY A 42 -19.37 20.50 -5.55
CA GLY A 42 -20.02 21.73 -6.00
C GLY A 42 -21.39 21.65 -6.68
N ILE A 43 -22.31 22.41 -6.06
CA ILE A 43 -23.44 23.13 -6.65
C ILE A 43 -24.73 22.31 -6.79
N ALA A 44 -25.62 22.49 -5.83
CA ALA A 44 -27.07 22.50 -6.09
C ALA A 44 -27.59 23.89 -5.73
N VAL A 45 -28.38 24.43 -6.66
CA VAL A 45 -28.88 25.80 -6.82
C VAL A 45 -29.86 26.21 -5.72
#